data_AF-A0AAF0FRP4-F1
#
_entry.id   AF-A0AAF0FRP4-F1
#
_cell.length_a   1.000
_cell.length_b   1.000
_cell.length_c   1.000
_cell.angle_alpha   90.00
_cell.angle_beta   90.00
_cell.angle_gamma   90.00
#
_symmetry.space_group_name_H-M   'P 1'
#
loop_
_entity.id
_entity.type
_entity.pdbx_description
1 polymer ?
#
loop_
_entity_poly.entity_id
_entity_poly.type
_entity_poly.pdbx_seq_one_letter_code
_entity_poly.pdbx_strand_id
1 'polypeptide(L)'
;MDLPVPPEPKDIKIFIKEQRKRLGSAPDIDYDSLAVWYLNKLPSYLWRHWKQVLESKGYTWQKFIKVLKYSTNDVIEWALYDKLEWNELVNRLSNILNRYATIKG
;
A
#
# COMPACT_ATOMS: atom_id res chain seq x y z
N MET A 1 -2.98 15.32 -3.93
CA MET A 1 -3.00 15.04 -5.37
C MET A 1 -4.30 14.35 -5.67
N ASP A 2 -4.89 14.63 -6.82
CA ASP A 2 -6.09 13.93 -7.25
C ASP A 2 -5.66 12.59 -7.88
N LEU A 3 -5.72 11.52 -7.09
CA LEU A 3 -5.48 10.16 -7.56
C LEU A 3 -6.84 9.47 -7.67
N PRO A 4 -7.13 8.80 -8.81
CA PRO A 4 -8.39 8.08 -8.95
C PRO A 4 -8.44 6.96 -7.91
N VAL A 5 -9.62 6.73 -7.33
CA VAL A 5 -9.85 5.57 -6.46
C VAL A 5 -10.00 4.33 -7.35
N PRO A 6 -9.02 3.41 -7.39
CA PRO A 6 -9.17 2.21 -8.19
C PRO A 6 -10.16 1.25 -7.49
N PRO A 7 -10.74 0.27 -8.21
CA PRO A 7 -11.56 -0.76 -7.59
C PRO A 7 -10.85 -1.47 -6.42
N GLU A 8 -11.59 -1.95 -5.42
CA GLU A 8 -10.95 -2.71 -4.34
C GLU A 8 -10.40 -4.04 -4.88
N PRO A 9 -9.09 -4.32 -4.73
CA PRO A 9 -8.49 -5.56 -5.19
C PRO A 9 -8.70 -6.67 -4.15
N LYS A 10 -9.93 -7.21 -4.11
CA LYS A 10 -10.33 -8.26 -3.16
C LYS A 10 -9.46 -9.52 -3.29
N ASP A 11 -9.01 -9.84 -4.50
CA ASP A 11 -8.08 -10.93 -4.78
C ASP A 11 -6.72 -10.74 -4.08
N ILE A 12 -6.19 -9.51 -4.10
CA ILE A 12 -4.95 -9.17 -3.40
C ILE A 12 -5.15 -9.24 -1.89
N LYS A 13 -6.29 -8.76 -1.39
CA LYS A 13 -6.64 -8.84 0.03
C LYS A 13 -6.71 -10.29 0.52
N ILE A 14 -7.38 -11.18 -0.23
CA ILE A 14 -7.42 -12.63 0.05
C ILE A 14 -6.01 -13.20 0.02
N PHE A 15 -5.21 -12.87 -0.99
CA PHE A 15 -3.83 -13.36 -1.10
C PHE A 15 -2.98 -12.97 0.12
N ILE A 16 -3.07 -11.72 0.59
CA ILE A 16 -2.35 -11.23 1.77
C ILE A 16 -2.76 -12.04 3.02
N LYS A 17 -4.06 -12.26 3.23
CA LYS A 17 -4.57 -13.07 4.35
C LYS A 17 -4.02 -14.51 4.29
N GLU A 18 -3.98 -15.12 3.11
CA GLU A 18 -3.42 -16.46 2.93
C GLU A 18 -1.90 -16.50 3.17
N GLN A 19 -1.15 -15.49 2.74
CA GLN A 19 0.28 -15.41 3.08
C GLN A 19 0.48 -15.27 4.58
N ARG A 20 -0.31 -14.43 5.25
CA ARG A 20 -0.19 -14.23 6.70
C ARG A 20 -0.40 -15.52 7.49
N LYS A 21 -1.35 -16.37 7.08
CA LYS A 21 -1.61 -17.70 7.67
C LYS A 21 -0.46 -18.68 7.50
N ARG A 22 0.34 -18.55 6.43
CA ARG A 22 1.50 -19.40 6.13
C ARG A 22 2.77 -18.94 6.84
N LEU A 23 2.80 -17.69 7.28
CA LEU A 23 3.91 -17.13 8.04
C LEU A 23 3.88 -17.63 9.50
N GLY A 24 5.05 -17.59 10.14
CA GLY A 24 5.21 -18.05 11.51
C GLY A 24 4.53 -17.17 12.56
N SER A 25 4.78 -17.52 13.82
CA SER A 25 4.27 -16.82 15.01
C SER A 25 5.37 -16.48 16.02
N ALA A 26 6.63 -16.46 15.60
CA ALA A 26 7.73 -16.03 16.45
C ALA A 26 7.54 -14.57 16.94
N PRO A 27 7.76 -14.28 18.23
CA PRO A 27 7.39 -12.99 18.82
C PRO A 27 8.17 -11.79 18.26
N ASP A 28 9.38 -12.00 17.74
CA ASP A 28 10.28 -10.91 17.32
C ASP A 28 10.18 -10.57 15.82
N ILE A 29 9.19 -11.12 15.10
CA ILE A 29 9.03 -10.91 13.66
C ILE A 29 7.67 -10.27 13.37
N ASP A 30 7.70 -9.14 12.66
CA ASP A 30 6.49 -8.48 12.15
C ASP A 30 5.98 -9.19 10.89
N TYR A 31 5.27 -10.30 11.10
CA TYR A 31 4.66 -11.08 10.03
C TYR A 31 3.52 -10.36 9.31
N ASP A 32 2.87 -9.39 9.95
CA ASP A 32 1.81 -8.60 9.33
C ASP A 32 2.39 -7.73 8.23
N SER A 33 3.46 -6.99 8.54
CA SER A 33 4.24 -6.22 7.57
C SER A 33 4.77 -7.12 6.45
N LEU A 34 5.33 -8.30 6.77
CA LEU A 34 5.82 -9.22 5.74
C LEU A 34 4.71 -9.69 4.79
N ALA A 35 3.52 -9.97 5.31
CA ALA A 35 2.39 -10.43 4.50
C ALA A 35 1.88 -9.34 3.55
N VAL A 36 1.71 -8.10 4.03
CA VAL A 36 1.17 -7.01 3.20
C VAL A 36 2.12 -6.57 2.09
N TRP A 37 3.43 -6.70 2.31
CA TRP A 37 4.47 -6.37 1.33
C TRP A 37 4.87 -7.54 0.44
N TYR A 38 4.27 -8.72 0.62
CA TYR A 38 4.65 -9.93 -0.12
C TYR A 38 4.49 -9.74 -1.63
N LEU A 39 5.60 -9.93 -2.37
CA LEU A 39 5.72 -9.69 -3.81
C LEU A 39 5.29 -8.28 -4.27
N ASN A 40 5.15 -7.33 -3.35
CA ASN A 40 4.64 -5.98 -3.61
C ASN A 40 3.33 -5.96 -4.44
N LYS A 41 2.43 -6.94 -4.25
CA LYS A 41 1.21 -7.04 -5.06
C LYS A 41 0.32 -5.79 -4.99
N LEU A 42 0.03 -5.33 -3.78
CA LEU A 42 -0.76 -4.11 -3.58
C LEU A 42 -0.06 -2.87 -4.17
N PRO A 43 1.23 -2.61 -3.89
CA PRO A 43 1.98 -1.54 -4.55
C PRO A 43 1.91 -1.60 -6.08
N SER A 44 2.08 -2.79 -6.66
CA SER A 44 2.06 -2.96 -8.12
C SER A 44 0.69 -2.69 -8.71
N TYR A 45 -0.38 -3.08 -8.00
CA TYR A 45 -1.75 -2.76 -8.37
C TYR A 45 -1.98 -1.25 -8.39
N LEU A 46 -1.69 -0.56 -7.28
CA LEU A 46 -1.88 0.88 -7.14
C LEU A 46 -1.06 1.66 -8.17
N TRP A 47 0.20 1.26 -8.39
CA TRP A 47 1.06 1.91 -9.38
C TRP A 47 0.49 1.78 -10.78
N ARG A 48 -0.07 0.63 -11.19
CA ARG A 48 -0.71 0.51 -12.52
C ARG A 48 -1.81 1.55 -12.75
N HIS A 49 -2.56 1.90 -11.70
CA HIS A 49 -3.62 2.91 -11.77
C HIS A 49 -3.12 4.35 -11.64
N TRP A 50 -2.04 4.58 -10.90
CA TRP A 50 -1.56 5.92 -10.56
C TRP A 50 -0.32 6.36 -11.32
N LYS A 51 0.33 5.46 -12.06
CA LYS A 51 1.64 5.67 -12.70
C LYS A 51 1.72 7.00 -13.44
N GLN A 52 0.77 7.27 -14.34
CA GLN A 52 0.80 8.49 -15.16
C GLN A 52 0.77 9.77 -14.31
N VAL A 53 -0.09 9.80 -13.29
CA VAL A 53 -0.19 10.95 -12.37
C VAL A 53 1.06 11.07 -11.51
N LEU A 54 1.55 9.95 -10.95
CA LEU A 54 2.73 9.91 -10.09
C LEU A 54 4.01 10.32 -10.85
N GLU A 55 4.21 9.82 -12.07
CA GLU A 55 5.37 10.17 -12.90
C GLU A 55 5.40 11.66 -13.25
N SER A 56 4.23 12.26 -13.57
CA SER A 56 4.12 13.71 -13.78
C SER A 56 4.51 14.55 -12.55
N LYS A 57 4.55 13.92 -11.37
CA LYS A 57 4.91 14.52 -10.08
C LYS A 57 6.30 14.11 -9.60
N GLY A 58 7.09 13.48 -10.47
CA GLY A 58 8.47 13.09 -10.19
C GLY A 58 8.60 11.84 -9.31
N TYR A 59 7.57 11.00 -9.24
CA TYR A 59 7.70 9.69 -8.60
C TYR A 59 8.32 8.68 -9.56
N THR A 60 9.33 7.97 -9.06
CA THR A 60 9.74 6.67 -9.60
C THR A 60 9.08 5.55 -8.81
N TRP A 61 9.07 4.33 -9.36
CA TRP A 61 8.61 3.13 -8.64
C TRP A 61 9.29 2.96 -7.27
N GLN A 62 10.60 3.21 -7.19
CA GLN A 62 11.36 3.11 -5.95
C GLN A 62 10.92 4.16 -4.92
N LYS A 63 10.74 5.42 -5.35
CA LYS A 63 10.24 6.50 -4.48
C LYS A 63 8.82 6.19 -4.00
N PHE A 64 7.97 5.66 -4.89
CA PHE A 64 6.61 5.26 -4.55
C PHE A 64 6.56 4.19 -3.47
N ILE A 65 7.28 3.07 -3.65
CA ILE A 65 7.34 2.02 -2.61
C ILE A 65 7.86 2.60 -1.30
N LYS A 66 8.94 3.40 -1.35
CA LYS A 66 9.53 4.01 -0.14
C LYS A 66 8.51 4.84 0.62
N VAL A 67 7.71 5.65 -0.08
CA VAL A 67 6.66 6.46 0.56
C VAL A 67 5.51 5.59 1.06
N LEU A 68 5.09 4.60 0.29
CA LEU A 68 3.98 3.72 0.66
C LEU A 68 4.28 2.91 1.93
N LYS A 69 5.55 2.59 2.19
CA LYS A 69 5.98 1.92 3.43
C LYS A 69 5.67 2.71 4.70
N TYR A 70 5.55 4.03 4.64
CA TYR A 70 5.13 4.83 5.80
C TYR A 70 3.67 4.59 6.20
N SER A 71 2.86 4.00 5.30
CA SER A 71 1.46 3.62 5.55
C SER A 71 1.29 2.11 5.76
N THR A 72 2.33 1.40 6.22
CA THR A 72 2.25 -0.05 6.43
C THR A 72 1.11 -0.44 7.39
N ASN A 73 0.91 0.32 8.47
CA ASN A 73 -0.18 0.08 9.42
C ASN A 73 -1.57 0.24 8.78
N ASP A 74 -1.77 1.28 7.96
CA ASP A 74 -3.05 1.47 7.25
C ASP A 74 -3.35 0.27 6.33
N VAL A 75 -2.33 -0.23 5.63
CA VAL A 75 -2.47 -1.40 4.76
C VAL A 75 -2.80 -2.66 5.57
N ILE A 76 -2.18 -2.83 6.74
CA ILE A 76 -2.47 -3.93 7.66
C ILE A 76 -3.92 -3.86 8.17
N GLU A 77 -4.38 -2.69 8.59
CA GLU A 77 -5.75 -2.46 9.05
C GLU A 77 -6.80 -2.80 7.97
N TRP A 78 -6.53 -2.42 6.71
CA TRP A 78 -7.40 -2.78 5.59
C TRP A 78 -7.32 -4.26 5.24
N ALA A 79 -6.11 -4.81 5.08
CA ALA A 79 -5.91 -6.13 4.48
C ALA A 79 -6.17 -7.28 5.45
N LEU A 80 -5.71 -7.15 6.71
CA LEU A 80 -5.69 -8.25 7.68
C LEU A 80 -6.81 -8.13 8.72
N TYR A 81 -7.10 -6.91 9.17
CA TYR A 81 -8.02 -6.69 10.29
C TYR A 81 -9.40 -6.20 9.90
N ASP A 82 -9.63 -5.85 8.63
CA ASP A 82 -10.91 -5.30 8.14
C ASP A 82 -11.38 -4.07 8.97
N LYS A 83 -10.42 -3.28 9.48
CA LYS A 83 -10.67 -2.07 10.30
C LYS A 83 -10.64 -0.78 9.49
N LEU A 84 -10.21 -0.85 8.24
CA LEU A 84 -10.09 0.30 7.35
C LEU A 84 -10.75 -0.02 6.01
N GLU A 85 -11.67 0.84 5.59
CA GLU A 85 -12.36 0.73 4.31
C GLU A 85 -11.41 1.07 3.15
N TRP A 86 -11.65 0.45 1.99
CA TRP A 86 -10.77 0.62 0.83
C TRP A 86 -10.62 2.09 0.39
N ASN A 87 -11.73 2.81 0.28
CA ASN A 87 -11.70 4.22 -0.13
C ASN A 87 -10.93 5.07 0.89
N GLU A 88 -11.03 4.73 2.18
CA GLU A 88 -10.31 5.43 3.23
C GLU A 88 -8.80 5.15 3.14
N LEU A 89 -8.40 3.89 2.94
CA LEU A 89 -7.00 3.54 2.67
C LEU A 89 -6.46 4.33 1.48
N VAL A 90 -7.16 4.31 0.34
CA VAL A 90 -6.74 5.05 -0.86
C VAL A 90 -6.59 6.54 -0.60
N ASN A 91 -7.51 7.15 0.16
CA ASN A 91 -7.40 8.55 0.55
C ASN A 91 -6.17 8.82 1.43
N ARG A 92 -5.89 7.97 2.43
CA ARG A 92 -4.69 8.08 3.28
C ARG A 92 -3.41 7.94 2.45
N LEU A 93 -3.36 6.96 1.54
CA LEU A 93 -2.23 6.76 0.62
C LEU A 93 -2.03 7.95 -0.33
N SER A 94 -3.11 8.52 -0.84
CA SER A 94 -3.06 9.70 -1.71
C SER A 94 -2.54 10.93 -0.98
N ASN A 95 -2.92 11.10 0.29
CA ASN A 95 -2.43 12.18 1.14
C ASN A 95 -0.94 12.04 1.45
N ILE A 96 -0.46 10.84 1.77
CA ILE A 96 0.98 10.64 2.04
C ILE A 96 1.81 10.85 0.77
N LEU A 97 1.37 10.34 -0.39
CA LEU A 97 2.03 10.60 -1.66
C LEU A 97 2.05 12.10 -2.00
N ASN A 98 0.96 12.83 -1.74
CA ASN A 98 0.95 14.28 -1.93
C ASN A 98 2.00 14.99 -1.05
N ARG A 99 2.09 14.60 0.22
CA ARG A 99 3.04 15.18 1.19
C ARG A 99 4.49 14.99 0.77
N TYR A 100 4.86 13.84 0.21
CA TYR A 100 6.25 13.53 -0.19
C TYR A 100 6.59 13.97 -1.62
N ALA A 101 5.63 14.48 -2.37
CA ALA A 101 5.89 15.09 -3.66
C ALA A 101 6.36 16.54 -3.55
N THR A 102 5.85 17.27 -2.56
CA THR A 102 6.14 18.69 -2.35
C THR A 102 7.48 18.92 -1.64
N ILE A 103 7.98 17.89 -0.94
CA ILE A 103 9.33 17.86 -0.39
C ILE A 103 10.29 17.59 -1.57
N LYS A 104 10.63 18.65 -2.31
CA LYS A 104 11.83 18.66 -3.15
C LYS A 104 13.03 18.52 -2.21
N GLY A 105 13.72 17.38 -2.29
CA GLY A 105 15.10 17.29 -1.84
C GLY A 105 16.00 18.03 -2.83
#